data_AF-A0A820KX73-F1
#
_entry.id   AF-A0A820KX73-F1
#
_cell.length_a   1.000
_cell.length_b   1.000
_cell.length_c   1.000
_cell.angle_alpha   90.00
_cell.angle_beta   90.00
_cell.angle_gamma   90.00
#
_symmetry.space_group_name_H-M   'P 1'
#
loop_
_entity.id
_entity.type
_entity.pdbx_description
1 polymer ?
#
loop_
_entity_poly.entity_id
_entity_poly.type
_entity_poly.pdbx_seq_one_letter_code
_entity_poly.pdbx_strand_id
1 'polypeptide(L)'
;MPVVACQDRLLRPLHKSSVLYDAEVPGIPTTLVLSNKTGGPTKSEIVYGTSDGRLGQVEIGSISASTKWEIANPKHLSGISAIDFFDILADGVPDMIVAREDGTVEVFNFETTDEPVLKYTY
;
A
#
# COMPACT_ATOMS: atom_id res chain seq x y z
N MET A 1 -14.83 4.61 -4.18
CA MET A 1 -15.47 3.49 -3.44
C MET A 1 -14.71 3.33 -2.13
N PRO A 2 -15.36 3.40 -0.96
CA PRO A 2 -14.69 3.20 0.32
C PRO A 2 -14.20 1.75 0.47
N VAL A 3 -13.06 1.57 1.14
CA VAL A 3 -12.48 0.26 1.46
C VAL A 3 -12.08 0.26 2.92
N VAL A 4 -12.39 -0.83 3.63
CA VAL A 4 -12.06 -1.01 5.04
C VAL A 4 -10.99 -2.08 5.18
N ALA A 5 -9.91 -1.76 5.90
CA ALA A 5 -8.92 -2.72 6.35
C ALA A 5 -9.43 -3.44 7.61
N CYS A 6 -9.32 -4.76 7.67
CA CYS A 6 -9.81 -5.57 8.79
C CYS A 6 -8.69 -6.42 9.41
N GLN A 7 -8.79 -6.68 10.72
CA GLN A 7 -7.78 -7.44 11.47
C GLN A 7 -7.65 -8.91 11.06
N ASP A 8 -8.58 -9.42 10.26
CA ASP A 8 -8.62 -10.78 9.71
C ASP A 8 -7.85 -10.93 8.38
N ARG A 9 -7.01 -9.94 8.03
CA ARG A 9 -6.20 -9.88 6.79
C ARG A 9 -7.05 -9.68 5.52
N LEU A 10 -8.17 -8.98 5.66
CA LEU A 10 -9.08 -8.68 4.57
C LEU A 10 -9.17 -7.18 4.32
N LEU A 11 -9.25 -6.82 3.05
CA LEU A 11 -9.72 -5.54 2.57
C LEU A 11 -11.15 -5.71 2.07
N ARG A 12 -12.07 -4.88 2.55
CA ARG A 12 -13.51 -4.97 2.26
C ARG A 12 -14.00 -3.71 1.55
N PRO A 13 -14.11 -3.74 0.22
CA PRO A 13 -14.75 -2.68 -0.54
C PRO A 13 -16.24 -2.61 -0.19
N LEU A 14 -16.72 -1.39 0.04
CA LEU A 14 -18.09 -1.13 0.43
C LEU A 14 -18.85 -0.43 -0.68
N HIS A 15 -20.08 -0.89 -0.90
CA HIS A 15 -21.07 -0.12 -1.66
C HIS A 15 -22.27 0.14 -0.78
N LYS A 16 -22.54 1.42 -0.53
CA LYS A 16 -23.53 1.87 0.46
C LYS A 16 -23.17 1.33 1.86
N SER A 17 -23.88 0.32 2.34
CA SER A 17 -23.69 -0.28 3.67
C SER A 17 -23.46 -1.79 3.60
N SER A 18 -23.05 -2.30 2.43
CA SER A 18 -22.78 -3.71 2.20
C SER A 18 -21.36 -3.92 1.72
N VAL A 19 -20.73 -4.98 2.23
CA VAL A 19 -19.46 -5.50 1.71
C VAL A 19 -19.73 -6.12 0.35
N LEU A 20 -18.92 -5.75 -0.66
CA LEU A 20 -19.03 -6.30 -2.00
C LEU A 20 -18.40 -7.69 -2.08
N TYR A 21 -17.17 -7.82 -1.59
CA TYR A 21 -16.38 -9.03 -1.54
C TYR A 21 -15.24 -8.87 -0.53
N ASP A 22 -14.59 -9.98 -0.19
CA ASP A 22 -13.39 -10.01 0.63
C ASP A 22 -12.16 -10.09 -0.30
N ALA A 23 -11.19 -9.19 -0.12
CA ALA A 23 -9.89 -9.24 -0.79
C ALA A 23 -8.80 -9.58 0.24
N GLU A 24 -8.13 -10.71 0.04
CA GLU A 24 -7.08 -11.18 0.94
C GLU A 24 -5.77 -10.40 0.76
N VAL A 25 -5.09 -10.16 1.87
CA VAL A 25 -3.72 -9.61 1.92
C VAL A 25 -2.83 -10.49 2.81
N PRO A 26 -1.49 -10.48 2.63
CA PRO A 26 -0.60 -11.45 3.27
C PRO A 26 -0.43 -11.25 4.79
N GLY A 27 -0.84 -10.11 5.33
CA GLY A 27 -0.70 -9.74 6.75
C GLY A 27 -1.85 -8.84 7.20
N ILE A 28 -1.91 -8.50 8.49
CA ILE A 28 -3.00 -7.65 9.02
C ILE A 28 -2.79 -6.22 8.50
N PRO A 29 -3.67 -5.67 7.65
CA PRO A 29 -3.51 -4.33 7.13
C PRO A 29 -3.69 -3.29 8.24
N THR A 30 -2.68 -2.42 8.41
CA THR A 30 -2.65 -1.35 9.42
C THR A 30 -2.82 0.04 8.80
N THR A 31 -2.43 0.20 7.53
CA THR A 31 -2.50 1.47 6.80
C THR A 31 -3.00 1.23 5.37
N LEU A 32 -3.85 2.13 4.87
CA LEU A 32 -4.28 2.19 3.47
C LEU A 32 -4.11 3.62 2.94
N VAL A 33 -3.55 3.77 1.75
CA VAL A 33 -3.48 5.06 1.04
C VAL A 33 -3.80 4.88 -0.45
N LEU A 34 -4.30 5.93 -1.08
CA LEU A 34 -4.46 5.95 -2.53
C LEU A 34 -3.08 5.96 -3.20
N SER A 35 -2.88 5.09 -4.19
CA SER A 35 -1.64 5.09 -4.98
C SER A 35 -1.41 6.46 -5.61
N ASN A 36 -0.22 7.02 -5.40
CA ASN A 36 0.15 8.38 -5.83
C ASN A 36 -0.89 9.46 -5.49
N LYS A 37 -1.52 9.37 -4.31
CA LYS A 37 -2.58 10.27 -3.80
C LYS A 37 -3.85 10.38 -4.64
N THR A 38 -3.93 9.67 -5.77
CA THR A 38 -4.98 9.80 -6.77
C THR A 38 -5.68 8.48 -7.10
N GLY A 39 -5.13 7.37 -6.61
CA GLY A 39 -5.61 6.02 -6.85
C GLY A 39 -5.02 5.39 -8.12
N GLY A 40 -3.86 5.87 -8.56
CA GLY A 40 -3.20 5.43 -9.78
C GLY A 40 -3.99 5.74 -11.06
N PRO A 41 -3.58 5.19 -12.21
CA PRO A 41 -4.23 5.39 -13.51
C PRO A 41 -5.72 4.99 -13.51
N THR A 42 -6.08 3.97 -12.73
CA THR A 42 -7.45 3.42 -12.66
C THR A 42 -8.34 4.17 -11.65
N LYS A 43 -7.76 5.05 -10.81
CA LYS A 43 -8.42 5.72 -9.67
C LYS A 43 -8.98 4.75 -8.62
N SER A 44 -8.53 3.50 -8.63
CA SER A 44 -8.96 2.43 -7.73
C SER A 44 -7.78 1.64 -7.14
N GLU A 45 -6.55 2.12 -7.31
CA GLU A 45 -5.37 1.50 -6.73
C GLU A 45 -5.08 2.03 -5.33
N ILE A 46 -4.93 1.09 -4.40
CA ILE A 46 -4.66 1.33 -2.99
C ILE A 46 -3.34 0.66 -2.66
N VAL A 47 -2.48 1.37 -1.95
CA VAL A 47 -1.30 0.81 -1.30
C VAL A 47 -1.65 0.50 0.15
N TYR A 48 -1.28 -0.70 0.60
CA TYR A 48 -1.45 -1.13 1.97
C TYR A 48 -0.11 -1.40 2.64
N GLY A 49 -0.08 -1.14 3.95
CA GLY A 49 0.95 -1.59 4.87
C GLY A 49 0.37 -2.55 5.89
N THR A 50 1.16 -3.51 6.35
CA THR A 50 0.73 -4.55 7.28
C THR A 50 1.48 -4.49 8.61
N SER A 51 0.89 -5.07 9.65
CA SER A 51 1.48 -5.16 11.00
C SER A 51 2.75 -6.01 11.05
N ASP A 52 2.96 -6.93 10.10
CA ASP A 52 4.19 -7.71 9.97
C ASP A 52 5.19 -7.10 8.97
N GLY A 53 4.97 -5.84 8.57
CA GLY A 53 5.94 -5.01 7.87
C GLY A 53 6.01 -5.23 6.35
N ARG A 54 5.04 -5.93 5.76
CA ARG A 54 4.87 -6.07 4.30
C ARG A 54 4.14 -4.87 3.72
N LEU A 55 4.42 -4.59 2.45
CA LEU A 55 3.73 -3.59 1.63
C LEU A 55 3.12 -4.27 0.41
N GLY A 56 2.06 -3.69 -0.14
CA GLY A 56 1.56 -4.11 -1.44
C GLY A 56 0.63 -3.08 -2.05
N GLN A 57 0.36 -3.25 -3.34
CA GLN A 57 -0.63 -2.47 -4.07
C GLN A 57 -1.69 -3.39 -4.66
N VAL A 58 -2.94 -2.97 -4.50
CA VAL A 58 -4.10 -3.67 -4.99
C VAL A 58 -4.98 -2.71 -5.79
N GLU A 59 -5.48 -3.15 -6.93
CA GLU A 59 -6.54 -2.46 -7.65
C GLU A 59 -7.89 -3.04 -7.22
N ILE A 60 -8.76 -2.17 -6.73
CA ILE A 60 -10.10 -2.54 -6.24
C ILE A 60 -11.12 -2.37 -7.37
N GLY A 61 -11.42 -3.48 -8.05
CA GLY A 61 -12.45 -3.53 -9.08
C GLY A 61 -13.87 -3.59 -8.51
N SER A 62 -14.85 -3.57 -9.41
CA SER A 62 -16.28 -3.62 -9.05
C SER A 62 -16.71 -4.99 -8.48
N ILE A 63 -16.04 -6.07 -8.87
CA ILE A 63 -16.39 -7.46 -8.50
C ILE A 63 -15.25 -8.24 -7.88
N SER A 64 -14.00 -7.79 -8.07
CA SER A 64 -12.80 -8.45 -7.55
C SER A 64 -11.67 -7.45 -7.38
N ALA A 65 -10.72 -7.80 -6.53
CA ALA A 65 -9.46 -7.09 -6.40
C ALA A 65 -8.35 -7.79 -7.20
N SER A 66 -7.36 -7.04 -7.67
CA SER A 66 -6.16 -7.59 -8.28
C SER A 66 -4.90 -7.03 -7.65
N THR A 67 -4.02 -7.91 -7.18
CA THR A 67 -2.71 -7.52 -6.64
C THR A 67 -1.81 -7.10 -7.79
N LYS A 68 -1.22 -5.90 -7.68
CA LYS A 68 -0.27 -5.35 -8.65
C LYS A 68 1.15 -5.75 -8.32
N TRP A 69 1.54 -5.55 -7.05
CA TRP A 69 2.84 -5.93 -6.53
C TRP A 69 2.79 -6.10 -5.02
N GLU A 70 3.76 -6.83 -4.48
CA GLU A 70 3.97 -7.00 -3.05
C GLU A 70 5.46 -6.90 -2.72
N ILE A 71 5.79 -6.22 -1.63
CA ILE A 71 7.12 -6.22 -1.05
C ILE A 71 7.06 -7.04 0.24
N ALA A 72 7.75 -8.19 0.21
CA ALA A 72 7.96 -9.02 1.38
C ALA A 72 8.88 -8.33 2.41
N ASN A 73 8.88 -8.83 3.64
CA ASN A 73 9.72 -8.31 4.73
C ASN A 73 10.77 -9.36 5.18
N PRO A 74 11.75 -9.72 4.34
CA PRO A 74 12.71 -10.78 4.67
C PRO A 74 13.67 -10.39 5.80
N LYS A 75 13.81 -9.10 6.09
CA LYS A 75 14.63 -8.58 7.19
C LYS A 75 13.88 -8.51 8.52
N HIS A 76 12.60 -8.93 8.55
CA HIS A 76 11.74 -8.90 9.74
C HIS A 76 11.70 -7.51 10.42
N LEU A 77 11.65 -6.45 9.61
CA LEU A 77 11.45 -5.08 10.08
C LEU A 77 10.08 -4.96 10.78
N SER A 78 9.88 -3.95 11.61
CA SER A 78 8.61 -3.76 12.32
C SER A 78 7.44 -3.42 11.37
N GLY A 79 6.22 -3.41 11.94
CA GLY A 79 4.98 -3.12 11.23
C GLY A 79 4.97 -1.76 10.55
N ILE A 80 4.17 -1.63 9.50
CA ILE A 80 4.00 -0.36 8.79
C ILE A 80 3.03 0.53 9.58
N SER A 81 3.48 1.73 9.95
CA SER A 81 2.71 2.68 10.76
C SER A 81 2.12 3.83 9.93
N ALA A 82 2.78 4.22 8.85
CA ALA A 82 2.27 5.21 7.90
C ALA A 82 2.88 5.06 6.51
N ILE A 83 2.16 5.53 5.50
CA ILE A 83 2.62 5.62 4.11
C ILE A 83 2.19 6.99 3.58
N ASP A 84 3.05 7.67 2.82
CA ASP A 84 2.67 8.83 2.02
C ASP A 84 3.42 8.85 0.68
N PHE A 85 2.93 9.66 -0.26
CA PHE A 85 3.58 9.89 -1.54
C PHE A 85 4.03 11.34 -1.69
N PHE A 86 5.32 11.57 -1.91
CA PHE A 86 5.86 12.91 -2.14
C PHE A 86 7.13 12.81 -2.98
N ASP A 87 7.31 13.73 -3.91
CA ASP A 87 8.53 13.83 -4.73
C ASP A 87 9.68 14.39 -3.88
N ILE A 88 10.32 13.52 -3.10
CA ILE A 88 11.41 13.89 -2.20
C ILE A 88 12.75 13.93 -2.94
N LEU A 89 12.86 13.20 -4.04
CA LEU A 89 14.05 13.18 -4.91
C LEU A 89 14.07 14.32 -5.93
N ALA A 90 12.96 15.06 -6.07
CA ALA A 90 12.78 16.18 -6.99
C ALA A 90 13.00 15.77 -8.47
N ASP A 91 12.58 14.56 -8.82
CA ASP A 91 12.65 14.01 -10.18
C ASP A 91 11.33 14.21 -10.97
N GLY A 92 10.29 14.75 -10.32
CA GLY A 92 8.96 14.97 -10.87
C GLY A 92 8.00 13.79 -10.71
N VAL A 93 8.44 12.67 -10.14
CA VAL A 93 7.65 11.47 -9.88
C VAL A 93 7.56 11.25 -8.37
N PRO A 94 6.36 11.23 -7.77
CA PRO A 94 6.24 11.07 -6.32
C PRO A 94 6.80 9.73 -5.82
N ASP A 95 7.68 9.81 -4.85
CA ASP A 95 8.24 8.66 -4.14
C ASP A 95 7.27 8.16 -3.07
N MET A 96 7.30 6.85 -2.78
CA MET A 96 6.58 6.26 -1.67
C MET A 96 7.44 6.28 -0.41
N ILE A 97 6.99 7.03 0.59
CA ILE A 97 7.62 7.18 1.90
C ILE A 97 6.89 6.28 2.89
N VAL A 98 7.63 5.38 3.53
CA VAL A 98 7.08 4.36 4.43
C VAL A 98 7.70 4.53 5.81
N ALA A 99 6.85 4.75 6.82
CA ALA A 99 7.26 4.76 8.22
C ALA A 99 6.90 3.44 8.90
N ARG A 100 7.81 2.96 9.73
CA ARG A 100 7.66 1.74 10.52
C ARG A 100 7.48 2.05 12.00
N GLU A 101 7.04 1.06 12.78
CA GLU A 101 6.78 1.21 14.22
C GLU A 101 8.06 1.35 15.06
N ASP A 102 9.18 0.81 14.60
CA ASP A 102 10.51 0.94 15.23
C ASP A 102 11.20 2.29 14.94
N GLY A 103 10.55 3.16 14.17
CA GLY A 103 11.08 4.47 13.78
C GLY A 103 11.87 4.47 12.47
N THR A 104 12.08 3.31 11.84
CA THR A 104 12.71 3.24 10.51
C THR A 104 11.84 3.92 9.46
N VAL A 105 12.48 4.66 8.55
CA VAL A 105 11.85 5.27 7.38
C VAL A 105 12.50 4.74 6.12
N GLU A 106 11.68 4.25 5.20
CA GLU A 106 12.09 3.78 3.88
C GLU A 106 11.51 4.66 2.77
N VAL A 107 12.31 4.91 1.73
CA VAL A 107 11.88 5.66 0.54
C VAL A 107 12.01 4.76 -0.68
N PHE A 108 10.91 4.58 -1.39
CA PHE A 108 10.82 3.79 -2.61
C PHE A 108 10.48 4.69 -3.80
N ASN A 109 11.07 4.40 -4.96
CA ASN A 109 10.88 5.13 -6.20
C ASN A 109 10.44 4.18 -7.33
N PHE A 110 9.80 4.71 -8.38
CA PHE A 110 9.15 3.96 -9.46
C PHE A 110 9.78 4.19 -10.86
N GLU A 111 11.02 4.68 -10.92
CA GLU A 111 11.70 5.20 -12.14
C GLU A 111 11.55 4.38 -13.43
N THR A 112 11.66 3.05 -13.38
CA THR A 112 11.70 2.21 -14.59
C THR A 112 10.69 1.07 -14.61
N THR A 113 9.92 0.90 -13.53
CA THR A 113 8.97 -0.19 -13.35
C THR A 113 7.73 0.31 -12.62
N ASP A 114 6.58 -0.31 -12.88
CA ASP A 114 5.37 -0.10 -12.05
C ASP A 114 5.52 -0.70 -10.64
N GLU A 115 6.67 -1.34 -10.35
CA GLU A 115 7.04 -1.86 -9.04
C GLU A 115 7.98 -0.89 -8.29
N PRO A 116 7.78 -0.71 -6.98
CA PRO A 116 8.62 0.16 -6.15
C PRO A 116 10.02 -0.44 -5.90
N VAL A 117 11.05 0.40 -6.03
CA VAL A 117 12.44 0.05 -5.73
C VAL A 117 12.93 0.86 -4.52
N LEU A 118 13.44 0.16 -3.50
CA LEU A 118 14.00 0.81 -2.31
C LEU A 118 15.23 1.66 -2.69
N LYS A 119 15.20 2.95 -2.37
CA LYS A 119 16.31 3.89 -2.59
C LYS A 119 17.05 4.23 -1.30
N TYR A 120 16.31 4.50 -0.22
CA TYR A 120 16.88 4.91 1.06
C TYR A 120 16.21 4.22 2.26
N THR A 121 17.00 4.03 3.31
CA THR A 121 16.54 3.58 4.64
C THR A 121 17.27 4.41 5.70
N TYR A 122 16.52 4.93 6.66
CA TYR A 122 17.01 5.77 7.76
C TYR A 122 16.58 5.20 9.11
#